data_AF-A0A6J0PS16-F1
#
_entry.id   AF-A0A6J0PS16-F1
#
_cell.length_a   1.000
_cell.length_b   1.000
_cell.length_c   1.000
_cell.angle_alpha   90.00
_cell.angle_beta   90.00
_cell.angle_gamma   90.00
#
_symmetry.space_group_name_H-M   'P 1'
#
loop_
_entity.id
_entity.type
_entity.pdbx_description
1 polymer ?
#
loop_
_entity_poly.entity_id
_entity_poly.type
_entity_poly.pdbx_seq_one_letter_code
_entity_poly.pdbx_strand_id
1 'polypeptide(L)'
;MTMLLTVKSDEESSDSSFVESDCDLTDDDELFDKNVDVHGEVGIGTKTSKIIDNASRGRIDDDSETDYKLSDELRNVDGSSKDDSMMRKRFSEFRAETNMQNPQFEVGMLFTSMAEFRQAVREYSIKNRYILRMVKNEKDKVRAICKEGCPWLIYASWITDKKTTQVKRYDSKHTCKKDFKNIYVTSSWLAKKYLDRFRIDPKLSLTVFGETVTTDLHATIARTKLYRAKRKALRLFEGNEVEQYAKLWDYAAKFKKSDSGSTLLIRCNNIVFKILYVCLDACKRRFF
;
A
#
# COMPACT_ATOMS: atom_id res chain seq x y z
N MET A 1 5.37 45.43 46.35
CA MET A 1 6.07 44.42 45.53
C MET A 1 4.99 43.61 44.84
N THR A 2 4.57 44.04 43.66
CA THR A 2 3.41 43.49 42.96
C THR A 2 3.92 42.91 41.65
N MET A 3 3.97 41.58 41.57
CA MET A 3 4.45 40.86 40.38
C MET A 3 3.41 40.96 39.25
N LEU A 4 3.82 41.54 38.13
CA LEU A 4 3.17 41.43 36.84
C LEU A 4 3.48 40.05 36.24
N LEU A 5 2.47 39.20 36.12
CA LEU A 5 2.53 37.98 35.30
C LEU A 5 2.22 38.37 33.85
N THR A 6 3.26 38.43 33.03
CA THR A 6 3.14 38.49 31.57
C THR A 6 2.84 37.09 31.05
N VAL A 7 1.57 36.86 30.66
CA VAL A 7 1.18 35.71 29.85
C VAL A 7 1.73 35.93 28.44
N LYS A 8 2.73 35.13 28.04
CA LYS A 8 3.17 35.05 26.64
C LYS A 8 2.08 34.36 25.84
N SER A 9 1.58 35.06 24.83
CA SER A 9 0.72 34.52 23.79
C SER A 9 1.51 33.51 22.97
N ASP A 10 1.09 32.25 22.97
CA ASP A 10 1.57 31.26 22.02
C ASP A 10 1.04 31.63 20.63
N GLU A 11 1.94 31.88 19.70
CA GLU A 11 1.61 32.12 18.30
C GLU A 11 1.04 30.83 17.69
N GLU A 12 -0.28 30.75 17.61
CA GLU A 12 -0.96 29.78 16.77
C GLU A 12 -0.55 30.02 15.31
N SER A 13 0.26 29.10 14.78
CA SER A 13 0.53 29.01 13.35
C SER A 13 -0.77 28.64 12.63
N SER A 14 -1.47 29.68 12.18
CA SER A 14 -2.68 29.62 11.39
C SER A 14 -2.44 28.88 10.07
N ASP A 15 -2.73 27.56 10.04
CA ASP A 15 -2.88 26.74 8.82
C ASP A 15 -4.20 27.10 8.11
N SER A 16 -4.39 28.39 7.82
CA SER A 16 -5.62 28.91 7.25
C SER A 16 -5.66 28.73 5.73
N SER A 17 -6.77 28.15 5.30
CA SER A 17 -7.28 28.03 3.93
C SER A 17 -6.80 26.86 3.06
N PHE A 18 -6.80 25.64 3.59
CA PHE A 18 -7.19 24.50 2.73
C PHE A 18 -8.67 24.21 2.98
N VAL A 19 -9.53 24.69 2.08
CA VAL A 19 -10.90 24.21 1.99
C VAL A 19 -10.84 22.70 1.82
N GLU A 20 -11.59 21.97 2.66
CA GLU A 20 -11.91 20.55 2.45
C GLU A 20 -12.73 20.42 1.17
N SER A 21 -12.08 20.59 0.02
CA SER A 21 -12.63 20.21 -1.25
C SER A 21 -12.49 18.70 -1.34
N ASP A 22 -13.60 18.00 -1.49
CA ASP A 22 -13.67 16.61 -1.96
C ASP A 22 -13.22 16.55 -3.43
N CYS A 23 -12.00 17.01 -3.68
CA CYS A 23 -11.34 16.81 -4.93
C CYS A 23 -10.95 15.33 -4.98
N ASP A 24 -11.77 14.56 -5.70
CA ASP A 24 -11.43 13.25 -6.27
C ASP A 24 -10.24 13.41 -7.22
N LEU A 25 -9.08 13.68 -6.63
CA LEU A 25 -7.82 13.64 -7.33
C LEU A 25 -7.44 12.17 -7.40
N THR A 26 -7.66 11.57 -8.57
CA THR A 26 -7.22 10.23 -9.00
C THR A 26 -6.16 9.68 -8.06
N ASP A 27 -6.52 8.60 -7.35
CA ASP A 27 -5.64 7.98 -6.38
C ASP A 27 -4.29 7.76 -7.04
N ASP A 28 -3.20 8.24 -6.44
CA ASP A 28 -1.88 7.95 -6.97
C ASP A 28 -1.69 6.44 -7.09
N ASP A 29 -2.37 5.66 -6.23
CA ASP A 29 -2.46 4.21 -6.28
C ASP A 29 -3.21 3.68 -7.52
N GLU A 30 -4.28 4.32 -8.00
CA GLU A 30 -5.00 3.86 -9.21
C GLU A 30 -4.13 3.96 -10.47
N LEU A 31 -3.31 5.01 -10.56
CA LEU A 31 -2.31 5.15 -11.64
C LEU A 31 -1.20 4.11 -11.54
N PHE A 32 -0.88 3.63 -10.33
CA PHE A 32 0.08 2.54 -10.15
C PHE A 32 -0.53 1.16 -10.43
N ASP A 33 -1.76 0.91 -10.00
CA ASP A 33 -2.43 -0.40 -10.13
C ASP A 33 -2.91 -0.66 -11.57
N LYS A 34 -3.24 0.39 -12.34
CA LYS A 34 -3.54 0.28 -13.79
C LYS A 34 -2.36 -0.23 -14.63
N ASN A 35 -1.14 -0.21 -14.09
CA ASN A 35 0.07 -0.78 -14.69
C ASN A 35 0.36 -2.22 -14.21
N VAL A 36 -0.53 -2.82 -13.43
CA VAL A 36 -0.52 -4.25 -13.08
C VAL A 36 -1.65 -4.91 -13.87
N ASP A 37 -1.35 -5.93 -14.69
CA ASP A 37 -2.38 -6.63 -15.45
C ASP A 37 -3.38 -7.35 -14.51
N VAL A 38 -4.51 -6.70 -14.24
CA VAL A 38 -5.65 -7.27 -13.53
C VAL A 38 -6.58 -7.93 -14.55
N HIS A 39 -6.20 -9.12 -15.01
CA HIS A 39 -7.14 -10.01 -15.67
C HIS A 39 -7.10 -11.41 -15.07
N GLY A 40 -7.92 -11.63 -14.04
CA GLY A 40 -8.47 -12.93 -13.71
C GLY A 40 -7.97 -13.52 -12.40
N GLU A 41 -8.52 -13.06 -11.28
CA GLU A 41 -8.87 -14.01 -10.22
C GLU A 41 -10.20 -14.64 -10.59
N VAL A 42 -10.28 -15.97 -10.48
CA VAL A 42 -11.53 -16.71 -10.64
C VAL A 42 -12.35 -16.49 -9.38
N GLY A 43 -13.38 -15.66 -9.48
CA GLY A 43 -14.38 -15.42 -8.44
C GLY A 43 -15.66 -14.89 -9.06
N ILE A 44 -16.65 -15.78 -9.16
CA ILE A 44 -18.09 -15.61 -9.44
C ILE A 44 -18.57 -14.17 -9.80
N GLY A 45 -18.85 -14.02 -11.10
CA GLY A 45 -19.78 -13.11 -11.79
C GLY A 45 -20.34 -11.85 -11.12
N THR A 46 -20.10 -10.71 -11.78
CA THR A 46 -21.16 -9.89 -12.41
C THR A 46 -20.56 -9.12 -13.59
N LYS A 47 -21.21 -9.23 -14.77
CA LYS A 47 -20.80 -8.56 -16.01
C LYS A 47 -21.24 -7.11 -15.99
N THR A 48 -20.36 -6.17 -16.31
CA THR A 48 -20.75 -4.92 -16.98
C THR A 48 -19.73 -4.54 -18.05
N SER A 49 -20.27 -4.01 -19.12
CA SER A 49 -19.80 -3.98 -20.50
C SER A 49 -18.71 -2.94 -20.81
N LYS A 50 -17.90 -3.29 -21.81
CA LYS A 50 -16.90 -2.47 -22.50
C LYS A 50 -17.55 -1.21 -23.10
N ILE A 51 -16.88 -0.06 -22.97
CA ILE A 51 -16.98 1.07 -23.90
C ILE A 51 -15.57 1.36 -24.39
N ILE A 52 -15.42 1.30 -25.72
CA ILE A 52 -14.20 1.57 -26.47
C ILE A 52 -14.22 3.07 -26.76
N ASP A 53 -13.17 3.79 -26.38
CA ASP A 53 -12.85 5.08 -27.00
C ASP A 53 -11.37 5.14 -27.38
N ASN A 54 -11.19 5.49 -28.64
CA ASN A 54 -9.98 5.38 -29.45
C ASN A 54 -9.36 6.78 -29.52
N ALA A 55 -8.09 6.97 -29.13
CA ALA A 55 -7.38 8.21 -29.43
C ALA A 55 -5.86 8.02 -29.54
N SER A 56 -5.37 8.27 -30.76
CA SER A 56 -4.02 8.71 -31.15
C SER A 56 -2.83 7.77 -30.91
N ARG A 57 -2.61 6.89 -31.90
CA ARG A 57 -1.32 6.27 -32.22
C ARG A 57 -0.34 7.32 -32.76
N GLY A 58 0.72 7.62 -32.01
CA GLY A 58 1.95 8.21 -32.54
C GLY A 58 2.96 7.09 -32.83
N ARG A 59 3.27 6.86 -34.11
CA ARG A 59 4.35 5.95 -34.54
C ARG A 59 5.71 6.60 -34.27
N ILE A 60 6.62 5.85 -33.68
CA ILE A 60 8.06 5.97 -33.92
C ILE A 60 8.54 4.53 -34.09
N ASP A 61 8.80 4.16 -35.34
CA ASP A 61 9.44 2.91 -35.73
C ASP A 61 10.97 3.12 -35.83
N ASP A 62 11.71 2.02 -35.68
CA ASP A 62 13.09 1.75 -36.12
C ASP A 62 14.25 2.14 -35.17
N ASP A 63 15.28 1.33 -34.87
CA ASP A 63 15.56 -0.11 -34.88
C ASP A 63 16.92 -0.29 -34.15
N SER A 64 17.06 -1.34 -33.34
CA SER A 64 18.31 -2.10 -33.18
C SER A 64 18.00 -3.38 -32.42
N GLU A 65 17.39 -4.33 -33.14
CA GLU A 65 17.39 -5.74 -32.77
C GLU A 65 18.82 -6.21 -32.46
N THR A 66 19.07 -6.56 -31.20
CA THR A 66 20.04 -7.61 -30.89
C THR A 66 19.29 -8.78 -30.30
N ASP A 67 18.81 -9.63 -31.21
CA ASP A 67 18.25 -10.96 -30.96
C ASP A 67 19.35 -11.87 -30.38
N TYR A 68 19.58 -11.76 -29.07
CA TYR A 68 20.34 -12.78 -28.36
C TYR A 68 19.45 -13.99 -28.17
N LYS A 69 19.54 -14.91 -29.15
CA LYS A 69 18.98 -16.26 -29.14
C LYS A 69 18.88 -16.85 -27.73
N LEU A 70 17.65 -16.96 -27.27
CA LEU A 70 17.27 -17.81 -26.15
C LEU A 70 17.50 -19.27 -26.57
N SER A 71 18.63 -19.84 -26.18
CA SER A 71 18.81 -21.29 -26.25
C SER A 71 17.94 -21.93 -25.17
N ASP A 72 16.79 -22.44 -25.60
CA ASP A 72 15.97 -23.43 -24.90
C ASP A 72 16.74 -24.73 -24.67
N GLU A 73 17.69 -24.72 -23.74
CA GLU A 73 18.22 -25.95 -23.14
C GLU A 73 18.62 -25.69 -21.69
N LEU A 74 17.66 -25.79 -20.77
CA LEU A 74 17.92 -26.40 -19.47
C LEU A 74 16.75 -27.33 -19.14
N ARG A 75 17.00 -28.60 -19.48
CA ARG A 75 16.18 -29.77 -19.19
C ARG A 75 15.77 -29.77 -17.72
N ASN A 76 14.51 -30.13 -17.48
CA ASN A 76 14.12 -30.71 -16.20
C ASN A 76 15.00 -31.96 -16.00
N VAL A 77 15.95 -31.91 -15.06
CA VAL A 77 16.73 -33.08 -14.67
C VAL A 77 15.82 -33.95 -13.83
N ASP A 78 15.10 -34.84 -14.50
CA ASP A 78 14.50 -36.02 -13.90
C ASP A 78 15.60 -37.09 -13.84
N GLY A 79 16.29 -37.15 -12.70
CA GLY A 79 17.45 -38.01 -12.48
C GLY A 79 17.07 -39.33 -11.84
N SER A 80 16.76 -40.34 -12.66
CA SER A 80 16.82 -41.74 -12.25
C SER A 80 18.20 -42.31 -12.56
N SER A 81 19.14 -42.20 -11.63
CA SER A 81 20.11 -43.26 -11.33
C SER A 81 20.89 -42.96 -10.04
N LYS A 82 20.98 -44.02 -9.24
CA LYS A 82 21.68 -44.25 -7.98
C LYS A 82 22.91 -43.38 -7.67
N ASP A 83 22.91 -42.97 -6.40
CA ASP A 83 24.07 -42.66 -5.54
C ASP A 83 24.88 -41.40 -5.88
N ASP A 84 24.33 -40.26 -5.47
CA ASP A 84 25.17 -39.21 -4.89
C ASP A 84 24.32 -38.41 -3.89
N SER A 85 24.85 -38.18 -2.69
CA SER A 85 24.20 -37.46 -1.61
C SER A 85 24.10 -35.96 -1.94
N MET A 86 23.24 -35.58 -2.89
CA MET A 86 22.88 -34.19 -3.11
C MET A 86 21.99 -33.74 -1.96
N MET A 87 22.60 -33.11 -0.95
CA MET A 87 21.95 -32.12 -0.11
C MET A 87 21.01 -31.28 -0.99
N ARG A 88 19.69 -31.48 -0.88
CA ARG A 88 18.70 -30.59 -1.50
C ARG A 88 19.10 -29.18 -1.08
N LYS A 89 19.70 -28.38 -1.96
CA LYS A 89 20.10 -27.01 -1.64
C LYS A 89 18.86 -26.31 -1.11
N ARG A 90 18.86 -26.08 0.20
CA ARG A 90 17.73 -25.48 0.89
C ARG A 90 17.80 -24.00 0.53
N PHE A 91 16.95 -23.60 -0.41
CA PHE A 91 16.84 -22.21 -0.81
C PHE A 91 16.41 -21.38 0.40
N SER A 92 16.95 -20.16 0.52
CA SER A 92 16.53 -19.21 1.55
C SER A 92 15.08 -18.79 1.31
N GLU A 93 14.26 -18.80 2.37
CA GLU A 93 12.88 -18.33 2.33
C GLU A 93 12.84 -16.88 2.81
N PHE A 94 12.18 -16.02 2.04
CA PHE A 94 11.92 -14.64 2.43
C PHE A 94 10.83 -14.60 3.49
N ARG A 95 11.13 -14.02 4.65
CA ARG A 95 10.17 -13.84 5.74
C ARG A 95 9.68 -12.40 5.73
N ALA A 96 8.43 -12.18 5.33
CA ALA A 96 7.86 -10.84 5.23
C ALA A 96 7.95 -10.04 6.55
N GLU A 97 7.83 -10.69 7.70
CA GLU A 97 7.88 -10.02 9.02
C GLU A 97 9.22 -9.35 9.32
N THR A 98 10.33 -9.99 8.94
CA THR A 98 11.68 -9.53 9.28
C THR A 98 12.39 -8.89 8.09
N ASN A 99 12.24 -9.49 6.90
CA ASN A 99 12.99 -9.09 5.72
C ASN A 99 12.35 -7.91 5.00
N MET A 100 11.06 -7.64 5.18
CA MET A 100 10.43 -6.52 4.47
C MET A 100 11.02 -5.17 4.88
N GLN A 101 11.41 -4.97 6.14
CA GLN A 101 12.05 -3.71 6.57
C GLN A 101 13.44 -3.48 5.96
N ASN A 102 14.10 -4.56 5.52
CA ASN A 102 15.40 -4.50 4.85
C ASN A 102 15.53 -5.62 3.81
N PRO A 103 14.89 -5.50 2.64
CA PRO A 103 14.91 -6.58 1.68
C PRO A 103 16.33 -6.80 1.18
N GLN A 104 16.81 -8.04 1.31
CA GLN A 104 18.04 -8.52 0.71
C GLN A 104 17.65 -9.68 -0.20
N PHE A 105 18.20 -9.70 -1.41
CA PHE A 105 17.84 -10.70 -2.41
C PHE A 105 19.04 -11.59 -2.72
N GLU A 106 18.76 -12.85 -3.02
CA GLU A 106 19.74 -13.84 -3.43
C GLU A 106 19.15 -14.71 -4.54
N VAL A 107 20.00 -15.23 -5.42
CA VAL A 107 19.56 -16.17 -6.44
C VAL A 107 19.08 -17.46 -5.77
N GLY A 108 17.89 -17.91 -6.14
CA GLY A 108 17.23 -19.08 -5.59
C GLY A 108 16.27 -18.78 -4.43
N MET A 109 16.27 -17.57 -3.86
CA MET A 109 15.40 -17.17 -2.76
C MET A 109 13.91 -17.37 -3.11
N LEU A 110 13.15 -17.89 -2.16
CA LEU A 110 11.72 -18.21 -2.29
C LEU A 110 10.86 -17.17 -1.55
N PHE A 111 9.79 -16.74 -2.21
CA PHE A 111 8.75 -15.86 -1.69
C PHE A 111 7.43 -16.62 -1.64
N THR A 112 6.59 -16.31 -0.65
CA THR A 112 5.27 -16.94 -0.52
C THR A 112 4.37 -16.63 -1.71
N SER A 113 4.44 -15.40 -2.22
CA SER A 113 3.60 -14.94 -3.32
C SER A 113 4.31 -13.93 -4.22
N MET A 114 3.80 -13.76 -5.43
CA MET A 114 4.28 -12.70 -6.33
C MET A 114 3.98 -11.30 -5.77
N ALA A 115 2.90 -11.14 -5.00
CA ALA A 115 2.58 -9.89 -4.33
C ALA A 115 3.64 -9.51 -3.28
N GLU A 116 4.10 -10.50 -2.50
CA GLU A 116 5.18 -10.33 -1.52
C GLU A 116 6.49 -9.94 -2.22
N PHE A 117 6.83 -10.61 -3.32
CA PHE A 117 8.00 -10.26 -4.13
C PHE A 117 7.93 -8.81 -4.65
N ARG A 118 6.80 -8.40 -5.24
CA ARG A 118 6.60 -7.01 -5.68
C ARG A 118 6.74 -6.02 -4.54
N GLN A 119 6.21 -6.34 -3.37
CA GLN A 119 6.32 -5.47 -2.20
C GLN A 119 7.77 -5.36 -1.72
N ALA A 120 8.52 -6.46 -1.67
CA ALA A 120 9.92 -6.47 -1.30
C ALA A 120 10.78 -5.63 -2.28
N VAL A 121 10.54 -5.72 -3.58
CA VAL A 121 11.24 -4.91 -4.59
C VAL A 121 10.92 -3.41 -4.42
N ARG A 122 9.65 -3.06 -4.13
CA ARG A 122 9.25 -1.67 -3.84
C ARG A 122 9.94 -1.13 -2.60
N GLU A 123 9.97 -1.90 -1.53
CA GLU A 123 10.60 -1.48 -0.26
C GLU A 123 12.13 -1.37 -0.40
N TYR A 124 12.76 -2.26 -1.17
CA TYR A 124 14.17 -2.13 -1.54
C TYR A 124 14.44 -0.82 -2.29
N SER A 125 13.58 -0.46 -3.24
CA SER A 125 13.69 0.78 -4.00
C SER A 125 13.61 2.01 -3.10
N ILE A 126 12.65 2.05 -2.17
CA ILE A 126 12.45 3.15 -1.23
C ILE A 126 13.68 3.29 -0.32
N LYS A 127 14.09 2.19 0.31
CA LYS A 127 15.18 2.19 1.28
C LYS A 127 16.54 2.56 0.68
N ASN A 128 16.89 1.96 -0.46
CA ASN A 128 18.19 2.18 -1.08
C ASN A 128 18.22 3.41 -1.99
N ARG A 129 17.06 4.05 -2.22
CA ARG A 129 16.88 5.26 -3.04
C ARG A 129 17.24 5.05 -4.51
N TYR A 130 16.91 3.87 -5.03
CA TYR A 130 17.06 3.55 -6.45
C TYR A 130 15.69 3.44 -7.10
N ILE A 131 15.47 4.14 -8.21
CA ILE A 131 14.22 4.01 -8.97
C ILE A 131 14.28 2.70 -9.76
N LEU A 132 13.48 1.73 -9.33
CA LEU A 132 13.34 0.45 -10.01
C LEU A 132 12.07 0.47 -10.84
N ARG A 133 12.12 -0.04 -12.08
CA ARG A 133 10.97 -0.20 -12.97
C ARG A 133 10.69 -1.68 -13.15
N MET A 134 9.45 -2.11 -12.89
CA MET A 134 8.99 -3.46 -13.22
C MET A 134 8.57 -3.47 -14.69
N VAL A 135 9.45 -3.97 -15.58
CA VAL A 135 9.26 -3.89 -17.04
C VAL A 135 8.42 -5.04 -17.57
N LYS A 136 8.55 -6.23 -16.97
CA LYS A 136 7.67 -7.37 -17.22
C LYS A 136 6.99 -7.68 -15.91
N ASN A 137 5.70 -7.37 -15.79
CA ASN A 137 4.95 -7.54 -14.56
C ASN A 137 3.72 -8.40 -14.80
N GLU A 138 3.96 -9.68 -15.05
CA GLU A 138 2.92 -10.67 -15.30
C GLU A 138 2.58 -11.39 -13.98
N LYS A 139 1.51 -12.18 -13.99
CA LYS A 139 1.07 -12.90 -12.78
C LYS A 139 2.11 -13.90 -12.27
N ASP A 140 2.76 -14.56 -13.21
CA ASP A 140 3.69 -15.67 -12.99
C ASP A 140 5.15 -15.24 -13.10
N LYS A 141 5.45 -14.06 -13.66
CA LYS A 141 6.84 -13.58 -13.78
C LYS A 141 6.97 -12.08 -13.63
N VAL A 142 7.98 -11.66 -12.88
CA VAL A 142 8.30 -10.25 -12.68
C VAL A 142 9.78 -10.01 -12.95
N ARG A 143 10.07 -9.07 -13.85
CA ARG A 143 11.41 -8.52 -14.10
C ARG A 143 11.43 -7.06 -13.67
N ALA A 144 12.27 -6.73 -12.70
CA ALA A 144 12.56 -5.36 -12.33
C ALA A 144 13.98 -4.99 -12.72
N ILE A 145 14.13 -3.80 -13.30
CA ILE A 145 15.42 -3.23 -13.70
C ILE A 145 15.58 -1.85 -13.09
N CYS A 146 16.82 -1.41 -12.93
CA CYS A 146 17.08 -0.01 -12.61
C CYS A 146 17.01 0.87 -13.86
N LYS A 147 17.46 2.13 -13.74
CA LYS A 147 17.59 3.08 -14.86
C LYS A 147 18.53 2.53 -15.93
N GLU A 148 18.39 3.04 -17.15
CA GLU A 148 19.26 2.67 -18.28
C GLU A 148 20.75 2.85 -17.96
N GLY A 149 21.56 1.91 -18.43
CA GLY A 149 23.00 1.85 -18.14
C GLY A 149 23.37 1.28 -16.76
N CYS A 150 22.39 0.94 -15.91
CA CYS A 150 22.64 0.29 -14.63
C CYS A 150 22.49 -1.24 -14.76
N PRO A 151 23.49 -2.05 -14.32
CA PRO A 151 23.42 -3.51 -14.45
C PRO A 151 22.46 -4.16 -13.44
N TRP A 152 21.92 -3.39 -12.49
CA TRP A 152 21.01 -3.93 -11.48
C TRP A 152 19.74 -4.49 -12.12
N LEU A 153 19.46 -5.76 -11.83
CA LEU A 153 18.33 -6.50 -12.35
C LEU A 153 17.90 -7.56 -11.34
N ILE A 154 16.60 -7.76 -11.22
CA ILE A 154 16.04 -8.92 -10.53
C ILE A 154 14.94 -9.55 -11.39
N TYR A 155 14.96 -10.87 -11.46
CA TYR A 155 13.96 -11.66 -12.17
C TYR A 155 13.48 -12.79 -11.27
N ALA A 156 12.17 -12.83 -11.05
CA ALA A 156 11.52 -13.90 -10.31
C ALA A 156 10.35 -14.48 -11.11
N SER A 157 10.09 -15.77 -10.91
CA SER A 157 8.95 -16.45 -11.51
C SER A 157 8.29 -17.41 -10.53
N TRP A 158 7.00 -17.65 -10.74
CA TRP A 158 6.21 -18.65 -10.06
C TRP A 158 6.72 -20.07 -10.35
N ILE A 159 6.73 -20.90 -9.32
CA ILE A 159 7.01 -22.33 -9.39
C ILE A 159 5.72 -23.06 -9.05
N THR A 160 5.16 -23.78 -10.02
CA THR A 160 3.90 -24.52 -9.87
C THR A 160 3.97 -25.58 -8.79
N ASP A 161 5.05 -26.35 -8.75
CA ASP A 161 5.19 -27.50 -7.84
C ASP A 161 5.23 -27.10 -6.37
N LYS A 162 5.88 -25.96 -6.08
CA LYS A 162 6.07 -25.45 -4.71
C LYS A 162 5.07 -24.37 -4.33
N LYS A 163 4.24 -23.91 -5.29
CA LYS A 163 3.33 -22.76 -5.14
C LYS A 163 4.02 -21.53 -4.54
N THR A 164 5.26 -21.28 -4.95
CA THR A 164 6.10 -20.19 -4.43
C THR A 164 6.70 -19.41 -5.59
N THR A 165 7.10 -18.17 -5.34
CA THR A 165 7.84 -17.36 -6.31
C THR A 165 9.34 -17.48 -6.04
N GLN A 166 10.15 -17.81 -7.04
CA GLN A 166 11.60 -17.93 -6.89
C GLN A 166 12.34 -16.85 -7.66
N VAL A 167 13.36 -16.27 -7.04
CA VAL A 167 14.34 -15.41 -7.71
C VAL A 167 15.25 -16.26 -8.58
N LYS A 168 15.14 -16.13 -9.90
CA LYS A 168 15.92 -16.90 -10.88
C LYS A 168 17.19 -16.17 -11.32
N ARG A 169 17.16 -14.84 -11.37
CA ARG A 169 18.35 -14.02 -11.66
C ARG A 169 18.35 -12.79 -10.75
N TYR A 170 19.53 -12.42 -10.28
CA TYR A 170 19.72 -11.23 -9.48
C TYR A 170 21.13 -10.68 -9.68
N ASP A 171 21.20 -9.43 -10.12
CA ASP A 171 22.40 -8.63 -10.24
C ASP A 171 22.29 -7.47 -9.25
N SER A 172 23.06 -7.53 -8.16
CA SER A 172 22.99 -6.56 -7.06
C SER A 172 23.72 -5.24 -7.32
N LYS A 173 24.52 -5.18 -8.40
CA LYS A 173 25.42 -4.06 -8.66
C LYS A 173 24.66 -2.84 -9.18
N HIS A 174 24.70 -1.74 -8.42
CA HIS A 174 24.25 -0.43 -8.89
C HIS A 174 25.44 0.41 -9.35
N THR A 175 25.34 0.96 -10.56
CA THR A 175 26.26 2.00 -11.08
C THR A 175 25.60 3.38 -11.15
N CYS A 176 24.28 3.46 -10.88
CA CYS A 176 23.50 4.68 -10.93
C CYS A 176 23.58 5.50 -9.63
N LYS A 177 23.32 6.81 -9.74
CA LYS A 177 23.16 7.70 -8.59
C LYS A 177 21.82 7.44 -7.87
N LYS A 178 21.82 7.67 -6.56
CA LYS A 178 20.59 7.66 -5.74
C LYS A 178 19.69 8.82 -6.13
N ASP A 179 18.39 8.61 -6.04
CA ASP A 179 17.38 9.61 -6.39
C ASP A 179 16.57 10.04 -5.15
N PHE A 180 16.18 11.31 -5.12
CA PHE A 180 15.35 11.89 -4.06
C PHE A 180 13.85 11.75 -4.39
N LYS A 181 13.51 11.44 -5.65
CA LYS A 181 12.14 11.18 -6.07
C LYS A 181 11.97 9.68 -6.27
N ASN A 182 11.09 9.06 -5.48
CA ASN A 182 10.75 7.66 -5.63
C ASN A 182 9.25 7.50 -5.90
N ILE A 183 8.93 6.80 -7.00
CA ILE A 183 7.56 6.53 -7.44
C ILE A 183 6.79 5.66 -6.42
N TYR A 184 7.47 4.77 -5.72
CA TYR A 184 6.83 3.84 -4.78
C TYR A 184 6.51 4.45 -3.42
N VAL A 185 6.99 5.67 -3.14
CA VAL A 185 6.54 6.45 -1.99
C VAL A 185 5.19 7.05 -2.34
N THR A 186 4.14 6.23 -2.26
CA THR A 186 2.74 6.65 -2.50
C THR A 186 2.10 7.18 -1.22
N SER A 187 0.97 7.88 -1.34
CA SER A 187 0.20 8.36 -0.20
C SER A 187 -0.23 7.22 0.73
N SER A 188 -0.63 6.06 0.17
CA SER A 188 -0.98 4.86 0.95
C SER A 188 0.22 4.24 1.65
N TRP A 189 1.38 4.19 1.00
CA TRP A 189 2.58 3.67 1.64
C TRP A 189 2.99 4.55 2.83
N LEU A 190 2.96 5.88 2.66
CA LEU A 190 3.23 6.83 3.74
C LEU A 190 2.22 6.70 4.89
N ALA A 191 0.94 6.58 4.57
CA ALA A 191 -0.12 6.41 5.57
C ALA A 191 0.11 5.16 6.44
N LYS A 192 0.49 4.03 5.82
CA LYS A 192 0.80 2.77 6.53
C LYS A 192 2.10 2.87 7.33
N LYS A 193 3.15 3.48 6.76
CA LYS A 193 4.47 3.60 7.40
C LYS A 193 4.42 4.47 8.66
N TYR A 194 3.69 5.57 8.61
CA TYR A 194 3.59 6.57 9.69
C TYR A 194 2.29 6.45 10.49
N LEU A 195 1.58 5.34 10.36
CA LEU A 195 0.27 5.13 10.99
C LEU A 195 0.33 5.34 12.51
N ASP A 196 1.34 4.78 13.17
CA ASP A 196 1.51 4.92 14.62
C ASP A 196 1.82 6.35 15.05
N ARG A 197 2.48 7.14 14.19
CA ARG A 197 2.76 8.54 14.49
C ARG A 197 1.49 9.38 14.43
N PHE A 198 0.61 9.11 13.46
CA PHE A 198 -0.71 9.74 13.39
C PHE A 198 -1.65 9.28 14.50
N ARG A 199 -1.49 8.06 15.03
CA ARG A 199 -2.23 7.60 16.22
C ARG A 199 -1.86 8.38 17.48
N ILE A 200 -0.57 8.71 17.63
CA ILE A 200 -0.08 9.47 18.80
C ILE A 200 -0.49 10.94 18.68
N ASP A 201 -0.34 11.54 17.50
CA ASP A 201 -0.69 12.92 17.23
C ASP A 201 -1.52 13.06 15.93
N PRO A 202 -2.87 13.01 16.04
CA PRO A 202 -3.75 13.22 14.90
C PRO A 202 -3.66 14.64 14.31
N LYS A 203 -3.29 15.63 15.13
CA LYS A 203 -3.19 17.05 14.74
C LYS A 203 -1.83 17.42 14.16
N LEU A 204 -0.92 16.46 13.99
CA LEU A 204 0.42 16.65 13.43
C LEU A 204 0.39 17.54 12.16
N SER A 205 1.12 18.65 12.19
CA SER A 205 1.14 19.59 11.06
C SER A 205 1.80 18.95 9.83
N LEU A 206 1.33 19.31 8.64
CA LEU A 206 1.90 18.80 7.39
C LEU A 206 3.36 19.21 7.19
N THR A 207 3.76 20.36 7.77
CA THR A 207 5.14 20.86 7.69
C THR A 207 6.07 19.95 8.49
N VAL A 208 5.73 19.69 9.75
CA VAL A 208 6.50 18.77 10.63
C VAL A 208 6.51 17.36 10.07
N PHE A 209 5.37 16.90 9.53
CA PHE A 209 5.29 15.61 8.86
C PHE A 209 6.22 15.55 7.64
N GLY A 210 6.23 16.58 6.80
CA GLY A 210 7.12 16.65 5.64
C GLY A 210 8.59 16.63 6.00
N GLU A 211 9.00 17.38 7.03
CA GLU A 211 10.37 17.39 7.55
C GLU A 211 10.79 16.02 8.10
N THR A 212 9.89 15.36 8.84
CA THR A 212 10.09 14.00 9.34
C THR A 212 10.35 13.03 8.19
N VAL A 213 9.46 13.01 7.19
CA VAL A 213 9.60 12.06 6.07
C VAL A 213 10.84 12.35 5.24
N THR A 214 11.20 13.63 5.07
CA THR A 214 12.42 14.04 4.37
C THR A 214 13.66 13.54 5.11
N THR A 215 13.66 13.61 6.45
CA THR A 215 14.76 13.14 7.29
C THR A 215 14.89 11.61 7.25
N ASP A 216 13.77 10.90 7.40
CA ASP A 216 13.77 9.43 7.46
C ASP A 216 14.12 8.78 6.12
N LEU A 217 13.51 9.26 5.03
CA LEU A 217 13.62 8.63 3.70
C LEU A 217 14.62 9.31 2.78
N HIS A 218 15.11 10.50 3.14
CA HIS A 218 15.92 11.35 2.26
C HIS A 218 15.25 11.53 0.89
N ALA A 219 13.95 11.81 0.90
CA ALA A 219 13.11 11.92 -0.29
C ALA A 219 12.30 13.22 -0.25
N THR A 220 12.17 13.89 -1.39
CA THR A 220 11.36 15.12 -1.52
C THR A 220 9.95 14.75 -1.93
N ILE A 221 8.97 15.09 -1.09
CA ILE A 221 7.57 14.72 -1.27
C ILE A 221 6.72 15.98 -1.42
N ALA A 222 5.81 15.95 -2.40
CA ALA A 222 4.86 17.04 -2.61
C ALA A 222 3.92 17.18 -1.40
N ARG A 223 3.62 18.42 -0.98
CA ARG A 223 2.70 18.71 0.13
C ARG A 223 1.32 18.07 -0.06
N THR A 224 0.82 18.00 -1.30
CA THR A 224 -0.44 17.32 -1.65
C THR A 224 -0.42 15.83 -1.33
N LYS A 225 0.72 15.14 -1.56
CA LYS A 225 0.88 13.73 -1.23
C LYS A 225 0.94 13.51 0.29
N LEU A 226 1.59 14.41 1.03
CA LEU A 226 1.61 14.38 2.50
C LEU A 226 0.20 14.56 3.08
N TYR A 227 -0.57 15.50 2.54
CA TYR A 227 -1.97 15.71 2.94
C TYR A 227 -2.83 14.46 2.70
N ARG A 228 -2.73 13.85 1.50
CA ARG A 228 -3.43 12.59 1.20
C ARG A 228 -3.03 11.46 2.13
N ALA A 229 -1.73 11.32 2.43
CA ALA A 229 -1.22 10.32 3.36
C ALA A 229 -1.81 10.51 4.77
N LYS A 230 -1.85 11.76 5.26
CA LYS A 230 -2.47 12.09 6.56
C LYS A 230 -3.96 11.73 6.56
N ARG A 231 -4.74 12.15 5.55
CA ARG A 231 -6.17 11.77 5.43
C ARG A 231 -6.37 10.26 5.38
N LYS A 232 -5.57 9.53 4.60
CA LYS A 232 -5.63 8.05 4.52
C LYS A 232 -5.32 7.42 5.87
N ALA A 233 -4.31 7.89 6.60
CA ALA A 233 -3.98 7.39 7.92
C ALA A 233 -5.09 7.64 8.96
N LEU A 234 -5.69 8.84 8.95
CA LEU A 234 -6.81 9.19 9.82
C LEU A 234 -8.03 8.30 9.53
N ARG A 235 -8.39 8.10 8.26
CA ARG A 235 -9.48 7.17 7.87
C ARG A 235 -9.21 5.73 8.32
N LEU A 236 -7.96 5.26 8.29
CA LEU A 236 -7.59 3.92 8.78
C LEU A 236 -7.73 3.80 10.30
N PHE A 237 -7.52 4.90 11.04
CA PHE A 237 -7.62 4.93 12.49
C PHE A 237 -9.06 5.15 13.00
N GLU A 238 -9.73 6.19 12.49
CA GLU A 238 -11.11 6.55 12.86
C GLU A 238 -12.11 5.49 12.38
N GLY A 239 -11.70 4.66 11.42
CA GLY A 239 -12.54 3.67 10.77
C GLY A 239 -13.38 4.29 9.67
N ASN A 240 -14.01 3.43 8.87
CA ASN A 240 -14.94 3.88 7.87
C ASN A 240 -16.23 4.32 8.57
N GLU A 241 -16.51 5.62 8.61
CA GLU A 241 -17.73 6.17 9.21
C GLU A 241 -18.97 5.41 8.71
N VAL A 242 -18.99 5.04 7.43
CA VAL A 242 -20.05 4.24 6.81
C VAL A 242 -20.22 2.87 7.48
N GLU A 243 -19.12 2.17 7.79
CA GLU A 243 -19.16 0.88 8.47
C GLU A 243 -19.57 1.00 9.94
N GLN A 244 -19.20 2.11 10.60
CA GLN A 244 -19.66 2.39 11.97
C GLN A 244 -21.17 2.66 12.01
N TYR A 245 -21.68 3.46 11.08
CA TYR A 245 -23.12 3.71 10.95
C TYR A 245 -23.91 2.45 10.55
N ALA A 246 -23.33 1.56 9.73
CA ALA A 246 -23.96 0.29 9.39
C ALA A 246 -24.25 -0.59 10.62
N LYS A 247 -23.37 -0.56 11.63
CA LYS A 247 -23.54 -1.31 12.88
C LYS A 247 -24.60 -0.74 13.82
N LEU A 248 -25.12 0.46 13.56
CA LEU A 248 -26.09 1.12 14.44
C LEU A 248 -27.36 0.28 14.66
N TRP A 249 -27.82 -0.41 13.62
CA TRP A 249 -28.98 -1.31 13.69
C TRP A 249 -28.69 -2.59 14.49
N ASP A 250 -27.49 -3.15 14.36
CA ASP A 250 -27.06 -4.30 15.16
C ASP A 250 -26.96 -3.93 16.65
N TYR A 251 -26.45 -2.74 16.96
CA TYR A 251 -26.42 -2.22 18.32
C TYR A 251 -27.83 -1.98 18.86
N ALA A 252 -28.75 -1.42 18.07
CA ALA A 252 -30.15 -1.25 18.44
C ALA A 252 -30.84 -2.59 18.76
N ALA A 253 -30.60 -3.61 17.95
CA ALA A 253 -31.14 -4.95 18.16
C ALA A 253 -30.57 -5.59 19.45
N LYS A 254 -29.26 -5.48 19.68
CA LYS A 254 -28.61 -5.96 20.92
C LYS A 254 -29.15 -5.24 22.15
N PHE A 255 -29.31 -3.92 22.07
CA PHE A 255 -29.82 -3.08 23.14
C PHE A 255 -31.24 -3.49 23.56
N LYS A 256 -32.14 -3.72 22.59
CA LYS A 256 -33.49 -4.23 22.86
C LYS A 256 -33.49 -5.64 23.45
N LYS A 257 -32.51 -6.48 23.08
CA LYS A 257 -32.37 -7.83 23.63
C LYS A 257 -31.89 -7.82 25.08
N SER A 258 -30.96 -6.92 25.44
CA SER A 258 -30.45 -6.79 26.80
C SER A 258 -31.45 -6.16 27.76
N ASP A 259 -32.22 -5.18 27.29
CA ASP A 259 -33.23 -4.51 28.09
C ASP A 259 -34.48 -4.22 27.26
N SER A 260 -35.47 -5.10 27.42
CA SER A 260 -36.74 -5.01 26.69
C SER A 260 -37.63 -3.83 27.13
N GLY A 261 -37.38 -3.25 28.31
CA GLY A 261 -38.13 -2.09 28.80
C GLY A 261 -37.62 -0.75 28.23
N SER A 262 -36.41 -0.75 27.68
CA SER A 262 -35.76 0.45 27.15
C SER A 262 -36.31 0.83 25.77
N THR A 263 -36.48 2.13 25.51
CA THR A 263 -36.89 2.63 24.20
C THR A 263 -35.68 3.14 23.43
N LEU A 264 -35.47 2.61 22.24
CA LEU A 264 -34.48 3.10 21.29
C LEU A 264 -35.14 3.34 19.94
N LEU A 265 -35.06 4.57 19.45
CA LEU A 265 -35.61 4.99 18.16
C LEU A 265 -34.50 5.63 17.33
N ILE A 266 -34.33 5.13 16.11
CA ILE A 266 -33.39 5.68 15.13
C ILE A 266 -34.21 6.28 13.99
N ARG A 267 -33.95 7.53 13.66
CA ARG A 267 -34.51 8.23 12.49
C ARG A 267 -33.40 8.49 11.49
N CYS A 268 -33.55 7.92 10.31
CA CYS A 268 -32.71 8.18 9.14
C CYS A 268 -33.55 8.84 8.04
N ASN A 269 -32.91 9.67 7.22
CA ASN A 269 -33.48 10.18 5.98
C ASN A 269 -32.65 9.62 4.82
N ASN A 270 -33.20 8.65 4.09
CA ASN A 270 -32.44 7.79 3.17
C ASN A 270 -31.24 7.15 3.91
N ILE A 271 -30.02 7.46 3.47
CA ILE A 271 -28.75 6.93 4.00
C ILE A 271 -28.13 7.85 5.07
N VAL A 272 -28.76 9.01 5.36
CA VAL A 272 -28.22 10.00 6.31
C VAL A 272 -28.89 9.83 7.67
N PHE A 273 -28.08 9.58 8.70
CA PHE A 273 -28.52 9.54 10.09
C PHE A 273 -29.00 10.94 10.55
N LYS A 274 -30.14 11.02 11.24
CA LYS A 274 -30.66 12.29 11.78
C LYS A 274 -30.72 12.31 13.30
N ILE A 275 -31.42 11.35 13.88
CA ILE A 275 -31.72 11.37 15.33
C ILE A 275 -31.64 9.95 15.88
N LEU A 276 -30.96 9.81 17.01
CA LEU A 276 -31.04 8.64 17.89
C LEU A 276 -31.68 9.10 19.20
N TYR A 277 -32.79 8.48 19.57
CA TYR A 277 -33.42 8.64 20.87
C TYR A 277 -33.22 7.37 21.69
N VAL A 278 -32.66 7.49 22.88
CA VAL A 278 -32.46 6.40 23.83
C VAL A 278 -33.08 6.79 25.16
N CYS A 279 -33.98 5.97 25.67
CA CYS A 279 -34.58 6.11 26.99
C CYS A 279 -34.48 4.78 27.72
N LEU A 280 -33.58 4.71 28.70
CA LEU A 280 -33.36 3.51 29.50
C LEU A 280 -34.57 3.23 30.38
N ASP A 281 -34.95 1.96 30.50
CA ASP A 281 -36.04 1.51 31.35
C ASP A 281 -35.85 1.93 32.82
N ALA A 282 -34.62 1.83 33.32
CA ALA A 282 -34.26 2.31 34.65
C ALA A 282 -34.58 3.80 34.84
N CYS A 283 -34.35 4.64 33.82
CA CYS A 283 -34.67 6.06 33.85
C CYS A 283 -36.18 6.34 33.74
N LYS A 284 -36.98 5.42 33.18
CA LYS A 284 -38.44 5.52 33.18
C LYS A 284 -39.04 5.16 34.54
N ARG A 285 -38.40 4.21 35.25
CA ARG A 285 -39.01 3.56 36.41
C ARG A 285 -38.80 4.27 37.75
N ARG A 286 -37.99 5.34 37.87
CA ARG A 286 -38.00 6.27 39.03
C ARG A 286 -37.03 7.46 38.95
N PHE A 287 -37.58 8.67 39.04
CA PHE A 287 -37.21 9.65 40.08
C PHE A 287 -38.42 9.71 41.03
N PHE A 288 -38.40 8.93 42.12
CA PHE A 288 -39.25 9.13 43.30
C PHE A 288 -38.38 9.04 44.54
#